data_AF-A0A950QYR1-F1
#
_entry.id   AF-A0A950QYR1-F1
#
_cell.length_a   1.000
_cell.length_b   1.000
_cell.length_c   1.000
_cell.angle_alpha   90.00
_cell.angle_beta   90.00
_cell.angle_gamma   90.00
#
_symmetry.space_group_name_H-M   'P 1'
#
loop_
_entity.id
_entity.type
_entity.pdbx_description
1 polymer ?
#
loop_
_entity_poly.entity_id
_entity_poly.type
_entity_poly.pdbx_seq_one_letter_code
_entity_poly.pdbx_strand_id
1 'polypeptide(L)'
;MKLRKAPIDNLTLQRLDQSLDEDLLTEAYSLEEIADQLRALGGDPEAIGERGKALVRGLLGNADSHAHSDHLSASPFGGVPVSEQRQGTAFDSSKRDFAFKQLLHAYRAGIISDDTFTLEQRSLESGASDVGHSAFKAFGKTYASEREAVIDFLEAITPAEVAASEAIREWLRTCEIACIKGGLKMIAEREAYHGRAFAERLIELGRTVPANVRPEIWESIDYLRDTSLSDLAKLQRATSQYPNPEDAMQPLFEFISSLKEDQQTKEMLRLFAADELSTLRWQNTLCAVLTEMKRNGQIAASVK
;
A
#
# COMPACT_ATOMS: atom_id res chain seq x y z
N MET A 1 16.55 -30.21 18.88
CA MET A 1 15.13 -29.86 19.11
C MET A 1 14.57 -29.33 17.79
N LYS A 2 13.80 -30.15 17.05
CA LYS A 2 13.31 -29.80 15.70
C LYS A 2 12.07 -28.91 15.85
N LEU A 3 12.16 -27.64 15.46
CA LEU A 3 11.00 -26.74 15.34
C LEU A 3 10.10 -27.26 14.21
N ARG A 4 8.90 -27.72 14.58
CA ARG A 4 7.84 -28.05 13.63
C ARG A 4 7.25 -26.74 13.13
N LYS A 5 7.32 -26.48 11.82
CA LYS A 5 6.51 -25.45 11.17
C LYS A 5 5.03 -25.78 11.43
N ALA A 6 4.27 -24.81 11.92
CA ALA A 6 2.82 -24.95 12.01
C ALA A 6 2.27 -25.08 10.58
N PRO A 7 1.31 -25.99 10.33
CA PRO A 7 0.68 -26.11 9.03
C PRO A 7 -0.19 -24.86 8.80
N ILE A 8 0.02 -24.19 7.66
CA ILE A 8 -0.94 -23.23 7.11
C ILE A 8 -2.26 -23.98 6.98
N ASP A 9 -3.36 -23.41 7.49
CA ASP A 9 -4.64 -24.09 7.41
C ASP A 9 -5.08 -24.25 5.95
N ASN A 10 -5.70 -25.38 5.67
CA ASN A 10 -6.12 -25.76 4.32
C ASN A 10 -7.24 -24.82 3.80
N LEU A 11 -7.87 -24.06 4.70
CA LEU A 11 -8.98 -23.16 4.40
C LEU A 11 -8.50 -21.85 3.77
N THR A 12 -7.35 -21.35 4.19
CA THR A 12 -6.74 -20.12 3.66
C THR A 12 -6.19 -20.36 2.26
N LEU A 13 -5.55 -21.52 2.03
CA LEU A 13 -5.13 -21.93 0.69
C LEU A 13 -6.31 -22.21 -0.24
N GLN A 14 -7.37 -22.86 0.25
CA GLN A 14 -8.61 -23.06 -0.54
C GLN A 14 -9.30 -21.74 -0.90
N ARG A 15 -9.28 -20.73 -0.03
CA ARG A 15 -9.85 -19.40 -0.33
C ARG A 15 -9.03 -18.63 -1.36
N LEU A 16 -7.71 -18.77 -1.33
CA LEU A 16 -6.81 -18.21 -2.35
C LEU A 16 -6.98 -18.90 -3.71
N ASP A 17 -7.05 -20.23 -3.73
CA ASP A 17 -7.30 -21.00 -4.96
C ASP A 17 -8.72 -20.72 -5.51
N GLN A 18 -9.73 -20.61 -4.65
CA GLN A 18 -11.08 -20.23 -5.07
C GLN A 18 -11.13 -18.79 -5.60
N SER A 19 -10.37 -17.87 -4.99
CA SER A 19 -10.22 -16.51 -5.51
C SER A 19 -9.50 -16.47 -6.86
N LEU A 20 -8.59 -17.41 -7.15
CA LEU A 20 -7.89 -17.55 -8.42
C LEU A 20 -8.79 -18.17 -9.52
N ASP A 21 -9.64 -19.13 -9.16
CA ASP A 21 -10.61 -19.76 -10.08
C ASP A 21 -11.79 -18.81 -10.42
N GLU A 22 -12.15 -17.91 -9.50
CA GLU A 22 -13.13 -16.84 -9.74
C GLU A 22 -12.53 -15.65 -10.55
N ASP A 23 -11.19 -15.58 -10.68
CA ASP A 23 -10.43 -14.53 -11.38
C ASP A 23 -10.24 -14.80 -12.89
N LEU A 24 -11.26 -15.38 -13.51
CA LEU A 24 -11.31 -15.54 -14.96
C LEU A 24 -11.81 -14.26 -15.63
N LEU A 25 -10.91 -13.29 -15.75
CA LEU A 25 -10.84 -12.38 -16.90
C LEU A 25 -10.52 -13.14 -18.21
N THR A 26 -11.06 -14.35 -18.42
CA THR A 26 -10.92 -15.08 -19.69
C THR A 26 -11.95 -14.68 -20.73
N GLU A 27 -12.89 -13.80 -20.40
CA GLU A 27 -13.74 -13.14 -21.38
C GLU A 27 -13.45 -11.63 -21.39
N ALA A 28 -12.20 -11.27 -21.72
CA ALA A 28 -11.92 -9.93 -22.20
C ALA A 28 -12.73 -9.74 -23.49
N TYR A 29 -13.71 -8.82 -23.47
CA TYR A 29 -14.44 -8.40 -24.66
C TYR A 29 -13.44 -8.18 -25.80
N SER A 30 -13.72 -8.78 -26.95
CA SER A 30 -12.93 -8.54 -28.13
C SER A 30 -12.93 -7.04 -28.46
N LEU A 31 -11.86 -6.55 -29.09
CA LEU A 31 -11.78 -5.16 -29.54
C LEU A 31 -12.98 -4.78 -30.43
N GLU A 32 -13.58 -5.76 -31.10
CA GLU A 32 -14.76 -5.62 -31.94
C GLU A 32 -16.05 -5.41 -31.10
N GLU A 33 -16.23 -6.15 -30.02
CA GLU A 33 -17.36 -5.96 -29.09
C GLU A 33 -17.30 -4.61 -28.36
N ILE A 34 -16.09 -4.16 -27.99
CA ILE A 34 -15.88 -2.83 -27.39
C ILE A 34 -16.23 -1.75 -28.42
N ALA A 35 -15.82 -1.90 -29.68
CA ALA A 35 -16.12 -0.95 -30.74
C ALA A 35 -17.62 -0.89 -31.06
N ASP A 36 -18.32 -2.02 -31.04
CA ASP A 36 -19.76 -2.09 -31.29
C ASP A 36 -20.58 -1.48 -30.15
N GLN A 37 -20.18 -1.66 -28.89
CA GLN A 37 -20.82 -1.00 -27.75
C GLN A 37 -20.61 0.53 -27.78
N LEU A 38 -19.42 1.00 -28.15
CA LEU A 38 -19.14 2.43 -28.30
C LEU A 38 -19.96 3.06 -29.43
N ARG A 39 -20.11 2.36 -30.58
CA ARG A 39 -20.98 2.78 -31.67
C ARG A 39 -22.46 2.77 -31.26
N ALA A 40 -22.91 1.78 -30.49
CA ALA A 40 -24.29 1.70 -29.98
C ALA A 40 -24.65 2.83 -29.00
N LEU A 41 -23.66 3.39 -28.29
CA LEU A 41 -23.80 4.56 -27.43
C LEU A 41 -23.64 5.90 -28.18
N GLY A 42 -23.52 5.87 -29.52
CA GLY A 42 -23.38 7.05 -30.36
C GLY A 42 -21.98 7.68 -30.35
N GLY A 43 -20.98 6.97 -29.82
CA GLY A 43 -19.59 7.42 -29.82
C GLY A 43 -18.84 6.92 -31.06
N ASP A 44 -18.11 7.82 -31.72
CA ASP A 44 -17.10 7.44 -32.71
C ASP A 44 -15.82 6.97 -31.98
N PRO A 45 -15.43 5.68 -32.07
CA PRO A 45 -14.27 5.13 -31.38
C PRO A 45 -12.95 5.82 -31.78
N GLU A 46 -12.80 6.25 -33.03
CA GLU A 46 -11.59 6.95 -33.49
C GLU A 46 -11.47 8.34 -32.84
N ALA A 47 -12.59 9.07 -32.75
CA ALA A 47 -12.65 10.37 -32.08
C ALA A 47 -12.36 10.27 -30.58
N ILE A 48 -12.74 9.16 -29.92
CA ILE A 48 -12.40 8.90 -28.51
C ILE A 48 -10.91 8.61 -28.36
N GLY A 49 -10.32 7.80 -29.25
CA GLY A 49 -8.89 7.50 -29.26
C GLY A 49 -8.02 8.74 -29.45
N GLU A 50 -8.41 9.64 -30.37
CA GLU A 50 -7.67 10.88 -30.61
C GLU A 50 -7.78 11.88 -29.45
N ARG A 51 -8.92 11.93 -28.75
CA ARG A 51 -9.06 12.71 -27.50
C ARG A 51 -8.16 12.17 -26.38
N GLY A 52 -8.02 10.86 -26.26
CA GLY A 52 -7.09 10.23 -25.31
C GLY A 52 -5.63 10.60 -25.59
N LYS A 53 -5.19 10.54 -26.85
CA LYS A 53 -3.84 10.95 -27.26
C LYS A 53 -3.58 12.45 -27.08
N ALA A 54 -4.60 13.30 -27.20
CA ALA A 54 -4.49 14.73 -26.94
C ALA A 54 -4.36 15.04 -25.44
N LEU A 55 -5.10 14.32 -24.59
CA LEU A 55 -5.03 14.45 -23.14
C LEU A 55 -3.66 14.05 -22.59
N VAL A 56 -3.10 12.93 -23.07
CA VAL A 56 -1.75 12.47 -22.68
C VAL A 56 -0.67 13.50 -23.09
N ARG A 57 -0.82 14.12 -24.27
CA ARG A 57 0.09 15.20 -24.71
C ARG A 57 -0.03 16.47 -23.87
N GLY A 58 -1.22 16.81 -23.38
CA GLY A 58 -1.45 17.96 -22.50
C GLY A 58 -0.90 17.77 -21.09
N LEU A 59 -1.00 16.54 -20.55
CA LEU A 59 -0.50 16.19 -19.22
C LEU A 59 1.04 16.17 -19.14
N LEU A 60 1.71 15.84 -20.26
CA LEU A 60 3.18 15.81 -20.33
C LEU A 60 3.83 17.18 -20.59
N GLY A 61 3.03 18.25 -20.78
CA GLY A 61 3.52 19.58 -21.17
C GLY A 61 3.49 20.67 -20.10
N ASN A 62 2.87 20.43 -18.93
CA ASN A 62 2.69 21.45 -17.89
C ASN A 62 3.14 20.92 -16.53
N ALA A 63 4.43 21.04 -16.23
CA ALA A 63 4.94 20.83 -14.88
C ALA A 63 5.93 21.94 -14.56
N ASP A 64 5.45 23.04 -13.96
CA ASP A 64 6.30 23.95 -13.19
C ASP A 64 5.50 24.76 -12.14
N SER A 65 6.08 24.79 -10.93
CA SER A 65 6.04 25.80 -9.87
C SER A 65 5.03 25.76 -8.69
N HIS A 66 5.65 25.67 -7.49
CA HIS A 66 5.37 26.31 -6.19
C HIS A 66 4.26 25.76 -5.27
N ALA A 67 4.32 25.90 -3.94
CA ALA A 67 5.35 26.07 -2.91
C ALA A 67 4.63 26.02 -1.53
N HIS A 68 5.34 25.54 -0.50
CA HIS A 68 5.05 25.40 0.94
C HIS A 68 3.88 26.13 1.63
N SER A 69 3.23 25.39 2.54
CA SER A 69 2.79 25.91 3.85
C SER A 69 2.75 24.79 4.91
N ASP A 70 3.39 25.03 6.06
CA ASP A 70 3.38 24.18 7.25
C ASP A 70 2.02 24.21 7.95
N HIS A 71 1.47 23.05 8.33
CA HIS A 71 0.70 22.86 9.56
C HIS A 71 0.56 21.36 9.91
N LEU A 72 1.09 20.99 11.08
CA LEU A 72 1.11 19.64 11.66
C LEU A 72 -0.24 19.28 12.31
N SER A 73 -0.82 18.11 12.02
CA SER A 73 -1.52 17.30 13.03
C SER A 73 -1.82 15.84 12.61
N ALA A 74 -1.42 14.93 13.51
CA ALA A 74 -1.99 13.60 13.81
C ALA A 74 -1.91 12.47 12.76
N SER A 75 -0.78 11.75 12.79
CA SER A 75 -0.66 10.38 12.28
C SER A 75 -1.16 9.36 13.34
N PRO A 76 -1.85 8.27 12.96
CA PRO A 76 -2.44 7.30 13.90
C PRO A 76 -1.43 6.32 14.53
N PHE A 77 -0.13 6.42 14.25
CA PHE A 77 0.86 5.45 14.73
C PHE A 77 1.58 5.92 16.01
N GLY A 78 0.91 5.78 17.17
CA GLY A 78 1.47 6.07 18.48
C GLY A 78 2.41 4.96 19.01
N GLY A 79 3.61 5.33 19.48
CA GLY A 79 4.59 4.43 20.09
C GLY A 79 4.64 4.51 21.63
N VAL A 80 4.98 3.39 22.29
CA VAL A 80 5.18 3.26 23.76
C VAL A 80 6.58 2.65 24.02
N PRO A 81 7.35 3.07 25.06
CA PRO A 81 8.71 2.58 25.29
C PRO A 81 8.76 1.41 26.30
N VAL A 82 9.74 0.52 26.13
CA VAL A 82 10.15 -0.45 27.17
C VAL A 82 11.67 -0.40 27.36
N SER A 83 12.05 -0.43 28.63
CA SER A 83 13.38 -0.29 29.22
C SER A 83 14.35 -1.44 28.92
N GLU A 84 15.61 -1.11 28.63
CA GLU A 84 16.74 -2.06 28.59
C GLU A 84 17.57 -2.07 29.88
N GLN A 85 17.97 -3.27 30.29
CA GLN A 85 18.97 -3.52 31.33
C GLN A 85 20.15 -4.35 30.75
N ARG A 86 21.34 -3.93 31.16
CA ARG A 86 22.73 -4.27 30.74
C ARG A 86 23.17 -5.76 30.81
N GLN A 87 24.21 -6.14 30.04
CA GLN A 87 25.57 -6.63 30.47
C GLN A 87 26.24 -7.64 29.49
N GLY A 88 27.59 -7.55 29.32
CA GLY A 88 28.47 -8.73 29.13
C GLY A 88 29.60 -8.65 28.08
N THR A 89 30.87 -8.54 28.51
CA THR A 89 32.07 -8.21 27.70
C THR A 89 32.92 -9.39 27.18
N ALA A 90 32.61 -10.66 27.48
CA ALA A 90 33.39 -11.82 27.00
C ALA A 90 32.79 -12.52 25.76
N PHE A 91 31.49 -12.34 25.53
CA PHE A 91 30.74 -12.91 24.41
C PHE A 91 31.06 -12.23 23.06
N ASP A 92 31.75 -11.10 23.12
CA ASP A 92 31.90 -10.15 22.02
C ASP A 92 33.06 -10.50 21.06
N SER A 93 34.14 -11.13 21.55
CA SER A 93 35.28 -11.50 20.71
C SER A 93 34.97 -12.65 19.74
N SER A 94 34.25 -13.69 20.19
CA SER A 94 33.87 -14.82 19.32
C SER A 94 32.85 -14.42 18.26
N LYS A 95 32.01 -13.42 18.54
CA LYS A 95 31.07 -12.83 17.57
C LYS A 95 31.78 -12.03 16.50
N ARG A 96 32.79 -11.23 16.87
CA ARG A 96 33.63 -10.49 15.93
C ARG A 96 34.36 -11.41 14.95
N ASP A 97 34.92 -12.50 15.44
CA ASP A 97 35.58 -13.52 14.60
C ASP A 97 34.62 -14.17 13.59
N PHE A 98 33.38 -14.44 14.03
CA PHE A 98 32.36 -14.98 13.15
C PHE A 98 31.92 -13.95 12.10
N ALA A 99 31.65 -12.71 12.50
CA ALA A 99 31.24 -11.63 11.61
C ALA A 99 32.32 -11.34 10.55
N PHE A 100 33.59 -11.32 10.93
CA PHE A 100 34.70 -11.13 9.99
C PHE A 100 34.79 -12.26 8.96
N LYS A 101 34.60 -13.52 9.37
CA LYS A 101 34.59 -14.67 8.44
C LYS A 101 33.45 -14.59 7.43
N GLN A 102 32.27 -14.16 7.86
CA GLN A 102 31.12 -13.97 6.98
C GLN A 102 31.34 -12.82 5.99
N LEU A 103 31.90 -11.71 6.45
CA LEU A 103 32.26 -10.56 5.62
C LEU A 103 33.27 -10.96 4.53
N LEU A 104 34.31 -11.72 4.91
CA LEU A 104 35.31 -12.23 3.98
C LEU A 104 34.73 -13.22 2.96
N HIS A 105 33.76 -14.03 3.38
CA HIS A 105 33.07 -14.95 2.48
C HIS A 105 32.24 -14.20 1.43
N ALA A 106 31.46 -13.19 1.85
CA ALA A 106 30.66 -12.36 0.95
C ALA A 106 31.54 -11.61 -0.08
N TYR A 107 32.68 -11.08 0.38
CA TYR A 107 33.64 -10.42 -0.49
C TYR A 107 34.25 -11.37 -1.52
N ARG A 108 34.72 -12.55 -1.11
CA ARG A 108 35.28 -13.56 -2.03
C ARG A 108 34.26 -14.12 -3.00
N ALA A 109 32.99 -14.14 -2.63
CA ALA A 109 31.90 -14.53 -3.50
C ALA A 109 31.49 -13.42 -4.50
N GLY A 110 32.10 -12.23 -4.43
CA GLY A 110 31.76 -11.09 -5.28
C GLY A 110 30.39 -10.46 -4.96
N ILE A 111 29.84 -10.74 -3.78
CA ILE A 111 28.52 -10.24 -3.34
C ILE A 111 28.62 -8.77 -2.91
N ILE A 112 29.76 -8.36 -2.37
CA ILE A 112 30.03 -6.99 -1.92
C ILE A 112 31.30 -6.45 -2.58
N SER A 113 31.37 -5.14 -2.78
CA SER A 113 32.53 -4.46 -3.39
C SER A 113 33.69 -4.29 -2.42
N ASP A 114 34.89 -3.97 -2.94
CA ASP A 114 36.08 -3.60 -2.16
C ASP A 114 35.78 -2.48 -1.15
N ASP A 115 35.00 -1.48 -1.57
CA ASP A 115 34.63 -0.34 -0.73
C ASP A 115 33.73 -0.78 0.44
N THR A 116 32.72 -1.61 0.18
CA THR A 116 31.84 -2.17 1.21
C THR A 116 32.60 -3.07 2.17
N PHE A 117 33.50 -3.92 1.65
CA PHE A 117 34.33 -4.79 2.49
C PHE A 117 35.25 -3.99 3.42
N THR A 118 35.92 -2.97 2.89
CA THR A 118 36.85 -2.13 3.66
C THR A 118 36.13 -1.34 4.75
N LEU A 119 34.91 -0.86 4.48
CA LEU A 119 34.09 -0.13 5.44
C LEU A 119 33.69 -1.03 6.62
N GLU A 120 33.15 -2.21 6.33
CA GLU A 120 32.70 -3.18 7.33
C GLU A 120 33.86 -3.76 8.15
N GLN A 121 35.03 -3.98 7.54
CA GLN A 121 36.23 -4.40 8.26
C GLN A 121 36.67 -3.36 9.30
N ARG A 122 36.68 -2.06 8.94
CA ARG A 122 37.00 -0.99 9.90
C ARG A 122 35.97 -0.90 11.03
N SER A 123 34.70 -1.18 10.74
CA SER A 123 33.66 -1.28 11.76
C SER A 123 33.92 -2.41 12.76
N LEU A 124 34.37 -3.57 12.29
CA LEU A 124 34.68 -4.73 13.14
C LEU A 124 35.95 -4.53 13.99
N GLU A 125 36.96 -3.85 13.45
CA GLU A 125 38.27 -3.63 14.10
C GLU A 125 38.25 -2.54 15.17
N SER A 126 37.46 -1.48 14.96
CA SER A 126 37.42 -0.35 15.89
C SER A 126 36.74 -0.68 17.23
N GLY A 127 36.08 -1.84 17.36
CA GLY A 127 35.24 -2.17 18.52
C GLY A 127 34.10 -1.17 18.74
N ALA A 128 33.98 -0.20 17.84
CA ALA A 128 32.88 0.71 17.71
C ALA A 128 31.80 -0.07 16.98
N SER A 129 30.93 -0.71 17.76
CA SER A 129 29.52 -0.93 17.36
C SER A 129 28.78 0.40 17.21
N ASP A 130 29.46 1.41 16.66
CA ASP A 130 29.10 2.82 16.53
C ASP A 130 29.44 3.30 15.11
N VAL A 131 29.39 2.38 14.13
CA VAL A 131 28.74 2.78 12.88
C VAL A 131 27.31 3.05 13.32
N GLY A 132 27.01 4.33 13.51
CA GLY A 132 25.68 4.78 13.84
C GLY A 132 24.71 4.10 12.89
N HIS A 133 24.01 3.08 13.38
CA HIS A 133 22.69 2.75 12.88
C HIS A 133 21.87 4.00 13.18
N SER A 134 22.00 5.00 12.31
CA SER A 134 21.16 6.18 12.32
C SER A 134 19.75 5.62 12.33
N ALA A 135 19.12 5.68 13.50
CA ALA A 135 17.90 4.95 13.74
C ALA A 135 16.90 5.40 12.67
N PHE A 136 16.37 4.46 11.92
CA PHE A 136 15.54 4.79 10.77
C PHE A 136 14.23 5.38 11.29
N LYS A 137 13.81 6.53 10.78
CA LYS A 137 12.61 7.22 11.26
C LYS A 137 11.57 7.22 10.17
N ALA A 138 10.39 6.70 10.49
CA ALA A 138 9.22 6.72 9.60
C ALA A 138 7.94 6.72 10.43
N PHE A 139 6.90 7.40 9.93
CA PHE A 139 5.58 7.48 10.59
C PHE A 139 5.64 7.92 12.06
N GLY A 140 6.60 8.78 12.43
CA GLY A 140 6.80 9.24 13.81
C GLY A 140 7.45 8.20 14.74
N LYS A 141 7.77 7.00 14.26
CA LYS A 141 8.47 5.93 14.98
C LYS A 141 9.93 5.86 14.58
N THR A 142 10.75 5.40 15.52
CA THR A 142 12.17 5.11 15.31
C THR A 142 12.38 3.60 15.31
N TYR A 143 13.08 3.09 14.29
CA TYR A 143 13.35 1.67 14.04
C TYR A 143 14.86 1.43 14.09
N ALA A 144 15.29 0.19 14.36
CA ALA A 144 16.72 -0.12 14.36
C ALA A 144 17.31 -0.11 12.95
N SER A 145 16.48 -0.31 11.92
CA SER A 145 16.89 -0.27 10.50
C SER A 145 15.72 0.06 9.55
N GLU A 146 16.04 0.40 8.30
CA GLU A 146 15.06 0.53 7.21
C GLU A 146 14.26 -0.77 7.03
N ARG A 147 14.95 -1.91 7.07
CA ARG A 147 14.34 -3.23 6.92
C ARG A 147 13.26 -3.50 7.97
N GLU A 148 13.49 -3.10 9.21
CA GLU A 148 12.48 -3.24 10.27
C GLU A 148 11.29 -2.33 10.03
N ALA A 149 11.50 -1.09 9.57
CA ALA A 149 10.41 -0.18 9.23
C ALA A 149 9.57 -0.71 8.06
N VAL A 150 10.22 -1.27 7.03
CA VAL A 150 9.55 -1.94 5.91
C VAL A 150 8.70 -3.10 6.38
N ILE A 151 9.23 -3.98 7.22
CA ILE A 151 8.47 -5.12 7.74
C ILE A 151 7.29 -4.67 8.59
N ASP A 152 7.51 -3.72 9.51
CA ASP A 152 6.44 -3.20 10.37
C ASP A 152 5.31 -2.57 9.54
N PHE A 153 5.66 -1.85 8.47
CA PHE A 153 4.71 -1.30 7.52
C PHE A 153 3.96 -2.42 6.77
N LEU A 154 4.67 -3.39 6.20
CA LEU A 154 4.05 -4.47 5.43
C LEU A 154 3.15 -5.36 6.31
N GLU A 155 3.56 -5.67 7.54
CA GLU A 155 2.74 -6.39 8.53
C GLU A 155 1.48 -5.60 8.91
N ALA A 156 1.51 -4.27 8.86
CA ALA A 156 0.34 -3.43 9.08
C ALA A 156 -0.60 -3.42 7.88
N ILE A 157 -0.06 -3.12 6.69
CA ILE A 157 -0.84 -2.81 5.51
C ILE A 157 -1.43 -4.07 4.87
N THR A 158 -0.70 -5.19 4.84
CA THR A 158 -1.14 -6.44 4.19
C THR A 158 -2.55 -6.88 4.61
N PRO A 159 -2.85 -7.08 5.91
CA PRO A 159 -4.20 -7.44 6.32
C PRO A 159 -5.21 -6.29 6.15
N ALA A 160 -4.78 -5.03 6.16
CA ALA A 160 -5.66 -3.88 5.96
C ALA A 160 -6.17 -3.80 4.51
N GLU A 161 -5.31 -4.03 3.52
CA GLU A 161 -5.68 -4.09 2.10
C GLU A 161 -6.69 -5.20 1.81
N VAL A 162 -6.49 -6.38 2.40
CA VAL A 162 -7.44 -7.49 2.29
C VAL A 162 -8.80 -7.11 2.89
N ALA A 163 -8.80 -6.52 4.08
CA ALA A 163 -10.02 -6.06 4.74
C ALA A 163 -10.74 -4.95 3.95
N ALA A 164 -9.98 -4.01 3.38
CA ALA A 164 -10.48 -2.95 2.53
C ALA A 164 -11.16 -3.53 1.29
N SER A 165 -10.52 -4.47 0.59
CA SER A 165 -11.14 -5.17 -0.54
C SER A 165 -12.46 -5.82 -0.16
N GLU A 166 -12.51 -6.56 0.96
CA GLU A 166 -13.74 -7.20 1.43
C GLU A 166 -14.84 -6.18 1.72
N ALA A 167 -14.52 -5.11 2.44
CA ALA A 167 -15.47 -4.06 2.78
C ALA A 167 -16.00 -3.32 1.53
N ILE A 168 -15.13 -3.05 0.56
CA ILE A 168 -15.50 -2.42 -0.72
C ILE A 168 -16.36 -3.37 -1.56
N ARG A 169 -16.09 -4.68 -1.55
CA ARG A 169 -16.93 -5.68 -2.23
C ARG A 169 -18.32 -5.75 -1.61
N GLU A 170 -18.45 -5.64 -0.29
CA GLU A 170 -19.77 -5.54 0.34
C GLU A 170 -20.51 -4.28 -0.10
N TRP A 171 -19.82 -3.12 -0.12
CA TRP A 171 -20.43 -1.90 -0.65
C TRP A 171 -20.86 -2.08 -2.10
N LEU A 172 -20.00 -2.65 -2.95
CA LEU A 172 -20.31 -2.89 -4.36
C LEU A 172 -21.58 -3.72 -4.56
N ARG A 173 -21.83 -4.73 -3.71
CA ARG A 173 -23.03 -5.58 -3.78
C ARG A 173 -24.32 -4.80 -3.53
N THR A 174 -24.29 -3.83 -2.62
CA THR A 174 -25.47 -3.03 -2.25
C THR A 174 -25.52 -1.68 -2.93
N CYS A 175 -24.47 -1.28 -3.65
CA CYS A 175 -24.40 -0.01 -4.33
C CYS A 175 -25.54 0.10 -5.35
N GLU A 176 -26.12 1.28 -5.51
CA GLU A 176 -27.20 1.56 -6.45
C GLU A 176 -26.74 2.56 -7.54
N ILE A 177 -25.71 3.37 -7.27
CA ILE A 177 -25.21 4.39 -8.19
C ILE A 177 -24.19 3.80 -9.18
N ALA A 178 -24.54 3.74 -10.48
CA ALA A 178 -23.74 3.08 -11.52
C ALA A 178 -22.29 3.58 -11.64
N CYS A 179 -22.06 4.90 -11.55
CA CYS A 179 -20.69 5.44 -11.62
C CYS A 179 -19.84 5.09 -10.40
N ILE A 180 -20.46 4.94 -9.21
CA ILE A 180 -19.79 4.44 -8.01
C ILE A 180 -19.41 2.97 -8.23
N LYS A 181 -20.35 2.12 -8.68
CA LYS A 181 -20.08 0.69 -8.94
C LYS A 181 -18.86 0.47 -9.82
N GLY A 182 -18.72 1.24 -10.89
CA GLY A 182 -17.58 1.13 -11.79
C GLY A 182 -16.24 1.35 -11.07
N GLY A 183 -16.15 2.40 -10.25
CA GLY A 183 -14.96 2.68 -9.46
C GLY A 183 -14.72 1.63 -8.37
N LEU A 184 -15.76 1.22 -7.64
CA LEU A 184 -15.63 0.22 -6.57
C LEU A 184 -15.12 -1.13 -7.08
N LYS A 185 -15.50 -1.56 -8.29
CA LYS A 185 -14.94 -2.76 -8.93
C LYS A 185 -13.43 -2.64 -9.09
N MET A 186 -12.96 -1.53 -9.67
CA MET A 186 -11.53 -1.31 -9.90
C MET A 186 -10.74 -1.20 -8.60
N ILE A 187 -11.32 -0.53 -7.59
CA ILE A 187 -10.67 -0.38 -6.29
C ILE A 187 -10.57 -1.75 -5.63
N ALA A 188 -11.68 -2.49 -5.47
CA ALA A 188 -11.69 -3.80 -4.81
C ALA A 188 -10.64 -4.78 -5.35
N GLU A 189 -10.44 -4.82 -6.68
CA GLU A 189 -9.40 -5.66 -7.28
C GLU A 189 -7.98 -5.18 -6.98
N ARG A 190 -7.74 -3.87 -6.95
CA ARG A 190 -6.42 -3.31 -6.60
C ARG A 190 -6.05 -3.58 -5.15
N GLU A 191 -6.95 -3.31 -4.19
CA GLU A 191 -6.70 -3.59 -2.77
C GLU A 191 -6.39 -5.09 -2.56
N ALA A 192 -7.15 -5.98 -3.22
CA ALA A 192 -6.91 -7.42 -3.13
C ALA A 192 -5.53 -7.80 -3.69
N TYR A 193 -5.16 -7.22 -4.83
CA TYR A 193 -3.86 -7.43 -5.44
C TYR A 193 -2.72 -6.91 -4.56
N HIS A 194 -2.85 -5.70 -4.00
CA HIS A 194 -1.84 -5.11 -3.10
C HIS A 194 -1.66 -5.99 -1.86
N GLY A 195 -2.74 -6.44 -1.23
CA GLY A 195 -2.70 -7.37 -0.11
C GLY A 195 -1.92 -8.66 -0.43
N ARG A 196 -2.17 -9.29 -1.59
CA ARG A 196 -1.43 -10.47 -2.03
C ARG A 196 0.05 -10.18 -2.29
N ALA A 197 0.35 -9.11 -3.01
CA ALA A 197 1.72 -8.72 -3.33
C ALA A 197 2.55 -8.41 -2.07
N PHE A 198 1.96 -7.72 -1.08
CA PHE A 198 2.62 -7.43 0.19
C PHE A 198 2.77 -8.68 1.07
N ALA A 199 1.81 -9.59 1.05
CA ALA A 199 1.92 -10.89 1.71
C ALA A 199 3.11 -11.70 1.17
N GLU A 200 3.26 -11.77 -0.16
CA GLU A 200 4.42 -12.41 -0.80
C GLU A 200 5.72 -11.73 -0.39
N ARG A 201 5.76 -10.40 -0.42
CA ARG A 201 6.95 -9.64 -0.03
C ARG A 201 7.36 -9.86 1.43
N LEU A 202 6.40 -9.97 2.36
CA LEU A 202 6.67 -10.32 3.75
C LEU A 202 7.33 -11.70 3.87
N ILE A 203 6.87 -12.68 3.10
CA ILE A 203 7.43 -14.03 3.09
C ILE A 203 8.87 -14.01 2.56
N GLU A 204 9.14 -13.27 1.48
CA GLU A 204 10.50 -13.06 0.96
C GLU A 204 11.44 -12.43 1.99
N LEU A 205 10.92 -11.50 2.80
CA LEU A 205 11.63 -10.89 3.93
C LEU A 205 11.70 -11.81 5.16
N GLY A 206 11.38 -13.10 5.03
CA GLY A 206 11.50 -14.09 6.11
C GLY A 206 10.53 -13.82 7.27
N ARG A 207 9.36 -13.24 6.98
CA ARG A 207 8.24 -13.06 7.90
C ARG A 207 7.06 -13.94 7.50
N THR A 208 6.06 -13.95 8.36
CA THR A 208 4.77 -14.60 8.11
C THR A 208 3.70 -13.54 7.99
N VAL A 209 2.72 -13.77 7.13
CA VAL A 209 1.56 -12.89 7.02
C VAL A 209 0.76 -12.93 8.33
N PRO A 210 0.41 -11.77 8.92
CA PRO A 210 -0.47 -11.74 10.08
C PRO A 210 -1.81 -12.40 9.77
N ALA A 211 -2.27 -13.27 10.67
CA ALA A 211 -3.52 -14.00 10.47
C ALA A 211 -4.78 -13.15 10.67
N ASN A 212 -4.67 -12.03 11.40
CA ASN A 212 -5.80 -11.21 11.80
C ASN A 212 -5.58 -9.75 11.43
N VAL A 213 -6.66 -9.13 10.97
CA VAL A 213 -6.78 -7.68 10.82
C VAL A 213 -6.92 -7.05 12.20
N ARG A 214 -6.21 -5.94 12.44
CA ARG A 214 -6.30 -5.24 13.73
C ARG A 214 -7.69 -4.59 13.88
N PRO A 215 -8.30 -4.58 15.07
CA PRO A 215 -9.65 -4.02 15.27
C PRO A 215 -9.79 -2.58 14.77
N GLU A 216 -8.75 -1.77 14.93
CA GLU A 216 -8.75 -0.35 14.54
C GLU A 216 -8.94 -0.16 13.03
N ILE A 217 -8.49 -1.12 12.22
CA ILE A 217 -8.73 -1.10 10.77
C ILE A 217 -10.21 -1.30 10.48
N TRP A 218 -10.86 -2.28 11.10
CA TRP A 218 -12.30 -2.51 10.94
C TRP A 218 -13.12 -1.31 11.40
N GLU A 219 -12.77 -0.70 12.54
CA GLU A 219 -13.41 0.52 13.02
C GLU A 219 -13.36 1.66 11.99
N SER A 220 -12.28 1.72 11.21
CA SER A 220 -12.09 2.74 10.17
C SER A 220 -12.87 2.47 8.87
N ILE A 221 -13.18 1.21 8.54
CA ILE A 221 -13.80 0.83 7.24
C ILE A 221 -15.18 0.18 7.34
N ASP A 222 -15.67 -0.18 8.52
CA ASP A 222 -16.92 -0.94 8.69
C ASP A 222 -18.15 -0.20 8.13
N TYR A 223 -18.11 1.13 8.06
CA TYR A 223 -19.19 1.92 7.46
C TYR A 223 -19.42 1.62 5.96
N LEU A 224 -18.41 1.09 5.26
CA LEU A 224 -18.54 0.65 3.87
C LEU A 224 -19.50 -0.55 3.76
N ARG A 225 -19.64 -1.33 4.83
CA ARG A 225 -20.50 -2.51 4.92
C ARG A 225 -21.89 -2.19 5.46
N ASP A 226 -22.09 -0.97 5.96
CA ASP A 226 -23.35 -0.55 6.56
C ASP A 226 -24.42 -0.32 5.48
N THR A 227 -25.39 -1.25 5.39
CA THR A 227 -26.49 -1.17 4.44
C THR A 227 -27.55 -0.14 4.81
N SER A 228 -27.44 0.51 5.97
CA SER A 228 -28.31 1.64 6.34
C SER A 228 -27.81 2.98 5.79
N LEU A 229 -26.56 3.04 5.33
CA LEU A 229 -25.96 4.23 4.71
C LEU A 229 -26.11 4.18 3.19
N SER A 230 -26.69 5.24 2.62
CA SER A 230 -26.66 5.46 1.17
C SER A 230 -25.22 5.52 0.62
N ASP A 231 -25.04 5.21 -0.66
CA ASP A 231 -23.74 5.32 -1.34
C ASP A 231 -23.10 6.71 -1.20
N LEU A 232 -23.90 7.77 -1.34
CA LEU A 232 -23.41 9.14 -1.18
C LEU A 232 -22.97 9.41 0.26
N ALA A 233 -23.67 8.88 1.26
CA ALA A 233 -23.28 9.04 2.66
C ALA A 233 -21.95 8.32 2.96
N LYS A 234 -21.71 7.14 2.37
CA LYS A 234 -20.42 6.44 2.46
C LYS A 234 -19.30 7.28 1.84
N LEU A 235 -19.50 7.82 0.62
CA LEU A 235 -18.53 8.73 0.01
C LEU A 235 -18.27 9.98 0.85
N GLN A 236 -19.31 10.63 1.36
CA GLN A 236 -19.18 11.82 2.21
C GLN A 236 -18.39 11.54 3.48
N ARG A 237 -18.60 10.37 4.09
CA ARG A 237 -17.81 9.93 5.24
C ARG A 237 -16.34 9.72 4.87
N ALA A 238 -16.05 9.02 3.76
CA ALA A 238 -14.69 8.81 3.27
C ALA A 238 -13.96 10.15 3.03
N THR A 239 -14.60 11.08 2.33
CA THR A 239 -14.01 12.39 1.99
C THR A 239 -13.91 13.33 3.18
N SER A 240 -14.74 13.15 4.21
CA SER A 240 -14.61 13.92 5.46
C SER A 240 -13.41 13.46 6.28
N GLN A 241 -13.05 12.18 6.19
CA GLN A 241 -11.86 11.62 6.83
C GLN A 241 -10.58 12.04 6.10
N TYR A 242 -10.63 12.11 4.77
CA TYR A 242 -9.50 12.50 3.92
C TYR A 242 -9.91 13.63 2.94
N PRO A 243 -10.06 14.87 3.45
CA PRO A 243 -10.54 15.99 2.65
C PRO A 243 -9.49 16.49 1.64
N ASN A 244 -8.21 16.24 1.90
CA ASN A 244 -7.11 16.52 0.98
C ASN A 244 -6.36 15.21 0.69
N PRO A 245 -6.59 14.57 -0.48
CA PRO A 245 -5.91 13.34 -0.87
C PRO A 245 -4.39 13.42 -0.83
N GLU A 246 -3.81 14.53 -1.27
CA GLU A 246 -2.37 14.73 -1.34
C GLU A 246 -1.76 14.76 0.06
N ASP A 247 -2.35 15.55 0.96
CA ASP A 247 -1.87 15.65 2.36
C ASP A 247 -2.02 14.31 3.09
N ALA A 248 -3.12 13.58 2.84
CA ALA A 248 -3.37 12.27 3.44
C ALA A 248 -2.30 11.24 3.03
N MET A 249 -1.84 11.29 1.77
CA MET A 249 -0.84 10.35 1.23
C MET A 249 0.60 10.78 1.47
N GLN A 250 0.84 12.02 1.87
CA GLN A 250 2.17 12.58 2.07
C GLN A 250 3.07 11.74 3.00
N PRO A 251 2.61 11.21 4.15
CA PRO A 251 3.44 10.36 5.00
C PRO A 251 3.93 9.09 4.30
N LEU A 252 3.13 8.50 3.41
CA LEU A 252 3.54 7.33 2.64
C LEU A 252 4.58 7.71 1.58
N PHE A 253 4.41 8.83 0.88
CA PHE A 253 5.40 9.31 -0.09
C PHE A 253 6.75 9.64 0.56
N GLU A 254 6.73 10.21 1.76
CA GLU A 254 7.94 10.46 2.56
C GLU A 254 8.62 9.14 2.96
N PHE A 255 7.84 8.17 3.44
CA PHE A 255 8.37 6.85 3.76
C PHE A 255 9.04 6.19 2.54
N ILE A 256 8.36 6.14 1.40
CA ILE A 256 8.90 5.63 0.14
C ILE A 256 10.20 6.33 -0.26
N SER A 257 10.21 7.66 -0.18
CA SER A 257 11.38 8.47 -0.54
C SER A 257 12.57 8.20 0.37
N SER A 258 12.31 7.86 1.63
CA SER A 258 13.34 7.55 2.63
C SER A 258 14.00 6.18 2.44
N LEU A 259 13.36 5.25 1.71
CA LEU A 259 13.91 3.93 1.42
C LEU A 259 15.12 4.03 0.48
N LYS A 260 16.25 3.46 0.87
CA LYS A 260 17.52 3.48 0.14
C LYS A 260 18.06 2.08 -0.16
N GLU A 261 17.77 1.11 0.69
CA GLU A 261 18.33 -0.22 0.61
C GLU A 261 17.36 -1.19 -0.08
N ASP A 262 16.09 -1.19 0.32
CA ASP A 262 15.08 -2.09 -0.23
C ASP A 262 14.38 -1.48 -1.47
N GLN A 263 15.11 -1.48 -2.60
CA GLN A 263 14.60 -0.93 -3.86
C GLN A 263 13.38 -1.68 -4.40
N GLN A 264 13.30 -3.00 -4.18
CA GLN A 264 12.15 -3.79 -4.61
C GLN A 264 10.88 -3.32 -3.91
N THR A 265 10.90 -3.26 -2.57
CA THR A 265 9.76 -2.76 -1.81
C THR A 265 9.46 -1.30 -2.15
N LYS A 266 10.49 -0.47 -2.36
CA LYS A 266 10.31 0.93 -2.75
C LYS A 266 9.48 1.10 -4.03
N GLU A 267 9.78 0.34 -5.09
CA GLU A 267 9.01 0.44 -6.33
C GLU A 267 7.59 -0.12 -6.17
N MET A 268 7.41 -1.20 -5.40
CA MET A 268 6.06 -1.72 -5.08
C MET A 268 5.21 -0.66 -4.38
N LEU A 269 5.78 0.00 -3.37
CA LEU A 269 5.08 1.04 -2.62
C LEU A 269 4.80 2.29 -3.45
N ARG A 270 5.60 2.61 -4.47
CA ARG A 270 5.31 3.72 -5.40
C ARG A 270 4.06 3.46 -6.22
N LEU A 271 3.91 2.26 -6.76
CA LEU A 271 2.73 1.88 -7.53
C LEU A 271 1.49 1.85 -6.64
N PHE A 272 1.62 1.22 -5.46
CA PHE A 272 0.59 1.25 -4.43
C PHE A 272 0.15 2.67 -4.08
N ALA A 273 1.09 3.56 -3.74
CA ALA A 273 0.75 4.94 -3.37
C ALA A 273 0.08 5.73 -4.50
N ALA A 274 0.43 5.45 -5.76
CA ALA A 274 -0.23 6.06 -6.91
C ALA A 274 -1.68 5.57 -7.07
N ASP A 275 -1.92 4.27 -6.86
CA ASP A 275 -3.26 3.69 -6.86
C ASP A 275 -4.13 4.25 -5.74
N GLU A 276 -3.60 4.34 -4.52
CA GLU A 276 -4.28 4.90 -3.35
C GLU A 276 -4.63 6.38 -3.55
N LEU A 277 -3.68 7.17 -4.03
CA LEU A 277 -3.94 8.57 -4.35
C LEU A 277 -5.01 8.71 -5.44
N SER A 278 -5.02 7.81 -6.43
CA SER A 278 -6.05 7.78 -7.46
C SER A 278 -7.43 7.48 -6.86
N THR A 279 -7.52 6.53 -5.92
CA THR A 279 -8.75 6.20 -5.19
C THR A 279 -9.28 7.42 -4.43
N LEU A 280 -8.44 8.07 -3.63
CA LEU A 280 -8.85 9.22 -2.80
C LEU A 280 -9.29 10.42 -3.65
N ARG A 281 -8.58 10.70 -4.75
CA ARG A 281 -8.97 11.77 -5.70
C ARG A 281 -10.30 11.46 -6.38
N TRP A 282 -10.50 10.20 -6.79
CA TRP A 282 -11.75 9.76 -7.38
C TRP A 282 -12.92 9.90 -6.39
N GLN A 283 -12.76 9.45 -5.15
CA GLN A 283 -13.77 9.59 -4.10
C GLN A 283 -14.14 11.06 -3.86
N ASN A 284 -13.14 11.94 -3.70
CA ASN A 284 -13.35 13.38 -3.49
C ASN A 284 -14.09 14.03 -4.66
N THR A 285 -13.64 13.77 -5.90
CA THR A 285 -14.28 14.32 -7.11
C THR A 285 -15.72 13.83 -7.23
N LEU A 286 -15.95 12.53 -7.06
CA LEU A 286 -17.26 11.94 -7.24
C LEU A 286 -18.24 12.37 -6.13
N CYS A 287 -17.77 12.48 -4.90
CA CYS A 287 -18.55 13.01 -3.77
C CYS A 287 -19.04 14.44 -4.05
N ALA A 288 -18.14 15.31 -4.53
CA ALA A 288 -18.50 16.70 -4.87
C ALA A 288 -19.56 16.75 -5.98
N VAL A 289 -19.37 15.99 -7.06
CA VAL A 289 -20.31 15.91 -8.19
C VAL A 289 -21.68 15.41 -7.74
N LEU A 290 -21.73 14.29 -7.00
CA LEU A 290 -23.01 13.71 -6.56
C LEU A 290 -23.72 14.59 -5.52
N THR A 291 -22.97 15.29 -4.67
CA THR A 291 -23.54 16.26 -3.72
C THR A 291 -24.19 17.42 -4.46
N GLU A 292 -23.57 17.95 -5.51
CA GLU A 292 -24.14 18.98 -6.39
C GLU A 292 -25.40 18.46 -7.10
N MET A 293 -25.34 17.28 -7.71
CA MET A 293 -26.49 16.67 -8.41
C MET A 293 -27.67 16.46 -7.45
N LYS A 294 -27.42 16.06 -6.20
CA LYS A 294 -28.46 15.93 -5.18
C LYS A 294 -29.08 17.27 -4.82
N ARG A 295 -28.26 18.30 -4.63
CA ARG A 295 -28.74 19.67 -4.37
C ARG A 295 -29.60 20.21 -5.52
N ASN A 296 -29.28 19.85 -6.75
CA ASN A 296 -30.03 20.26 -7.94
C ASN A 296 -31.23 19.35 -8.26
N GLY A 297 -31.52 18.35 -7.42
CA GLY A 297 -32.65 17.43 -7.61
C GLY A 297 -32.49 16.45 -8.77
N GLN A 298 -31.28 16.27 -9.29
CA GLN A 298 -30.96 15.38 -10.42
C GLN A 298 -30.80 13.92 -9.99
N ILE A 299 -30.58 13.67 -8.70
CA ILE A 299 -30.61 12.33 -8.10
C ILE A 299 -31.56 12.34 -6.91
N ALA A 300 -32.30 11.25 -6.73
CA ALA A 300 -33.25 11.11 -5.65
C ALA A 300 -32.55 11.20 -4.29
N ALA A 301 -33.22 11.80 -3.30
CA ALA A 301 -32.68 11.92 -1.94
C ALA A 301 -32.47 10.56 -1.25
N SER A 302 -33.09 9.50 -1.80
CA SER A 302 -33.27 8.17 -1.20
C SER A 302 -32.72 7.02 -2.04
N VAL A 303 -31.65 7.23 -2.81
CA VAL A 303 -30.85 6.09 -3.26
C VAL A 303 -30.31 5.43 -1.98
N LYS A 304 -30.88 4.28 -1.62
CA LYS A 304 -30.76 3.68 -0.28
C LYS A 304 -29.50 2.83 -0.21
#